data_AF-A0A2T5XYQ1-F1
#
_entry.id   AF-A0A2T5XYQ1-F1
#
_cell.length_a   1.000
_cell.length_b   1.000
_cell.length_c   1.000
_cell.angle_alpha   90.00
_cell.angle_beta   90.00
_cell.angle_gamma   90.00
#
_symmetry.space_group_name_H-M   'P 1'
#
loop_
_entity.id
_entity.type
_entity.pdbx_description
1 polymer ?
#
loop_
_entity_poly.entity_id
_entity_poly.type
_entity_poly.pdbx_seq_one_letter_code
_entity_poly.pdbx_strand_id
1 'polypeptide(L)' 'MARDILPTPILEGKDVIEFYNKLANFKENLKKKGITWEVIQEDAKRLKSIFKENPDVEKE' A
#
# COMPACT_ATOMS: atom_id res chain seq x y z
N MET A 1 -9.76 21.10 24.12
CA MET A 1 -8.52 20.71 24.83
C MET A 1 -7.48 20.42 23.77
N ALA A 2 -6.30 21.05 23.81
CA ALA A 2 -5.22 20.75 22.87
C ALA A 2 -4.64 19.36 23.19
N ARG A 3 -4.33 18.56 22.17
CA ARG A 3 -3.63 17.28 22.35
C ARG A 3 -2.14 17.56 22.48
N ASP A 4 -1.47 16.90 23.42
CA ASP A 4 -0.01 16.99 23.57
C ASP A 4 0.68 16.51 22.28
N ILE A 5 1.63 17.30 21.78
CA ILE A 5 2.45 16.95 20.63
C ILE A 5 3.60 16.09 21.14
N LEU A 6 3.55 14.79 20.84
CA LEU A 6 4.67 13.89 21.11
C LEU A 6 5.85 14.22 20.17
N PRO A 7 7.10 14.03 20.62
CA PRO A 7 8.24 14.16 19.74
C PRO A 7 8.16 13.15 18.60
N THR A 8 8.67 13.55 17.43
CA THR A 8 8.73 12.65 16.27
C THR A 8 9.58 11.43 16.63
N PRO A 9 9.03 10.21 16.55
CA PRO A 9 9.79 9.01 16.88
C PRO A 9 10.98 8.88 15.91
N ILE A 10 12.18 8.73 16.48
CA ILE A 10 13.41 8.48 15.76
C ILE A 10 13.81 7.01 15.93
N LEU A 11 14.32 6.40 14.86
CA LEU A 11 14.85 5.04 14.93
C LEU A 11 16.24 5.11 15.55
N GLU A 12 16.50 4.32 16.59
CA GLU A 12 17.80 4.26 17.25
C GLU A 12 18.31 2.82 17.35
N GLY A 13 19.63 2.65 17.27
CA GLY A 13 20.30 1.36 17.49
C GLY A 13 19.81 0.24 16.57
N LYS A 14 19.28 -0.83 17.17
CA LYS A 14 18.87 -2.06 16.44
C LYS A 14 17.71 -1.81 15.47
N ASP A 15 16.82 -0.88 15.79
CA ASP A 15 15.64 -0.59 14.96
C ASP A 15 16.03 -0.02 13.59
N VAL A 16 17.13 0.75 13.56
CA VAL A 16 17.70 1.28 12.31
C VAL A 16 18.18 0.14 11.42
N ILE A 17 18.88 -0.84 12.00
CA ILE A 17 19.44 -1.98 11.28
C ILE A 17 18.31 -2.85 10.72
N GLU A 18 17.29 -3.14 11.52
CA GLU A 18 16.12 -3.89 11.07
C GLU A 18 15.35 -3.17 9.96
N PHE A 19 15.19 -1.86 10.07
CA PHE A 19 14.57 -1.04 9.04
C PHE A 19 15.32 -1.14 7.71
N TYR A 20 16.65 -0.98 7.72
CA TYR A 20 17.44 -1.10 6.50
C TYR A 20 17.43 -2.52 5.91
N ASN A 21 17.48 -3.55 6.76
CA ASN A 21 17.35 -4.95 6.30
C ASN A 21 15.99 -5.20 5.64
N LYS A 22 14.91 -4.64 6.20
CA LYS A 22 13.57 -4.72 5.61
C LYS A 22 13.49 -4.01 4.26
N LEU A 23 14.12 -2.85 4.11
CA LEU A 23 14.20 -2.13 2.85
C LEU A 23 15.00 -2.89 1.78
N ALA A 24 16.16 -3.44 2.15
CA ALA A 24 17.00 -4.21 1.24
C ALA A 24 16.24 -5.41 0.64
N ASN A 25 15.44 -6.09 1.46
CA ASN A 25 14.65 -7.24 1.05
C ASN A 25 13.24 -6.90 0.55
N PHE A 26 12.89 -5.61 0.40
CA PHE A 26 11.52 -5.17 0.09
C PHE A 26 11.00 -5.77 -1.22
N LYS A 27 11.80 -5.68 -2.29
CA LYS A 27 11.42 -6.17 -3.63
C LYS A 27 11.24 -7.69 -3.65
N GLU A 28 12.12 -8.43 -2.99
CA GLU A 28 12.00 -9.89 -2.88
C GLU A 28 10.79 -10.30 -2.03
N ASN A 29 10.53 -9.58 -0.94
CA ASN A 29 9.36 -9.85 -0.10
C ASN A 29 8.05 -9.63 -0.86
N LEU A 30 7.96 -8.59 -1.71
CA LEU A 30 6.80 -8.39 -2.59
C LEU A 30 6.62 -9.55 -3.56
N LYS A 31 7.71 -9.98 -4.21
CA LYS A 31 7.68 -11.14 -5.12
C LYS A 31 7.27 -12.43 -4.41
N LYS A 32 7.83 -12.73 -3.23
CA LYS A 32 7.45 -13.89 -2.40
C LYS A 32 5.97 -13.88 -2.01
N LYS A 33 5.39 -12.69 -1.82
CA LYS A 33 3.97 -12.50 -1.55
C LYS A 33 3.08 -12.55 -2.80
N GLY A 34 3.66 -12.77 -3.98
CA GLY A 34 2.93 -12.76 -5.26
C GLY A 34 2.49 -11.37 -5.71
N ILE A 35 2.98 -10.30 -5.05
CA ILE A 35 2.67 -8.92 -5.40
C ILE A 35 3.61 -8.52 -6.53
N THR A 36 3.13 -8.65 -7.77
CA THR A 36 3.83 -8.18 -8.97
C THR A 36 3.06 -7.05 -9.64
N TRP A 37 3.72 -6.31 -10.52
CA TRP A 37 3.09 -5.19 -11.21
C TRP A 37 1.92 -5.65 -12.09
N GLU A 38 2.05 -6.82 -12.71
CA GLU A 38 1.04 -7.42 -13.58
C GLU A 38 -0.23 -7.74 -12.79
N VAL A 39 -0.08 -8.35 -11.60
CA VAL A 39 -1.20 -8.64 -10.68
C VAL A 39 -1.90 -7.37 -10.24
N ILE A 40 -1.14 -6.34 -9.85
CA ILE A 40 -1.70 -5.03 -9.47
C ILE A 40 -2.51 -4.43 -10.63
N GLN A 41 -2.00 -4.51 -11.86
CA GLN A 41 -2.70 -3.99 -13.03
C GLN A 41 -3.98 -4.77 -13.34
N GLU A 42 -3.95 -6.10 -13.20
CA GLU A 42 -5.12 -6.96 -13.39
C GLU A 42 -6.20 -6.66 -12.34
N ASP A 43 -5.82 -6.60 -11.06
CA ASP A 43 -6.71 -6.27 -9.96
C ASP A 43 -7.31 -4.87 -10.14
N ALA A 44 -6.50 -3.88 -10.53
CA ALA A 44 -6.98 -2.53 -10.80
C ALA A 44 -7.98 -2.49 -11.96
N LYS A 45 -7.76 -3.26 -13.04
CA LYS A 45 -8.72 -3.39 -14.16
C LYS A 45 -10.03 -4.02 -13.71
N ARG A 46 -9.95 -5.10 -12.91
CA ARG A 46 -11.12 -5.79 -12.35
C ARG A 46 -11.92 -4.88 -11.42
N LEU A 47 -11.25 -4.15 -10.53
CA LEU A 47 -11.90 -3.15 -9.69
C LEU A 47 -12.59 -2.09 -10.54
N LYS A 48 -11.89 -1.53 -11.54
CA LYS A 48 -12.47 -0.54 -12.45
C LYS A 48 -13.69 -1.08 -13.21
N SER A 49 -13.72 -2.36 -13.57
CA SER A 49 -14.88 -2.95 -14.25
C SER A 49 -16.09 -3.14 -13.33
N ILE A 50 -15.88 -3.36 -12.03
CA ILE A 50 -16.96 -3.45 -11.03
C ILE A 50 -17.63 -2.08 -10.84
N PHE A 51 -16.83 -1.00 -10.83
CA PHE A 51 -17.32 0.38 -10.68
C PHE A 51 -17.65 1.08 -12.01
N LYS A 52 -17.60 0.37 -13.15
CA LYS A 52 -18.24 0.87 -14.37
C LYS A 52 -19.74 0.73 -14.19
N GLU A 53 -20.29 1.73 -13.54
CA GLU A 53 -21.72 2.01 -13.43
C GLU A 53 -22.36 1.97 -14.83
N ASN A 54 -23.51 1.30 -14.92
CA ASN A 54 -24.29 1.22 -16.15
C ASN A 54 -24.54 2.65 -16.67
N PRO A 55 -24.23 2.97 -17.94
CA PRO A 55 -24.57 4.27 -18.51
C PRO A 55 -26.09 4.51 -18.58
N ASP A 56 -26.90 3.51 -18.25
CA ASP A 56 -28.36 3.47 -18.43
C ASP A 56 -29.14 3.58 -17.11
N VAL A 57 -28.52 3.95 -15.98
CA VAL A 57 -29.31 4.40 -14.83
C VAL A 57 -29.84 5.79 -15.17
N GLU A 58 -30.98 5.81 -15.87
CA GLU A 58 -31.82 6.98 -16.04
C GLU A 58 -31.96 7.66 -14.67
N LYS A 59 -31.45 8.88 -14.61
CA LYS A 59 -31.69 9.78 -13.48
C LYS A 59 -33.15 10.20 -13.57
N GLU A 60 -34.04 9.41 -12.96
CA GLU A 60 -35.38 9.88 -12.56
C GLU A 60 -35.29 11.03 -11.55
#